data_AF-A0A962ZHY3-F1
#
_entry.id   AF-A0A962ZHY3-F1
#
_cell.length_a   1.000
_cell.length_b   1.000
_cell.length_c   1.000
_cell.angle_alpha   90.00
_cell.angle_beta   90.00
_cell.angle_gamma   90.00
#
_symmetry.space_group_name_H-M   'P 1'
#
loop_
_entity.id
_entity.type
_entity.pdbx_description
1 polymer ?
#
loop_
_entity_poly.entity_id
_entity_poly.type
_entity_poly.pdbx_seq_one_letter_code
_entity_poly.pdbx_strand_id
1 'polypeptide(L)' 'MDKQMTAADVVAKLENGMTIGIGGWGPRRKPMALVREILRSDLK' A
#
# COMPACT_ATOMS: atom_id res chain seq x y z
N MET A 1 14.02 9.04 15.15
CA MET A 1 14.24 8.40 13.84
C MET A 1 13.08 8.78 12.95
N ASP A 2 13.37 9.38 11.79
CA ASP A 2 12.34 9.72 10.81
C ASP A 2 11.82 8.45 10.12
N LYS A 3 10.51 8.40 9.86
CA LYS A 3 9.80 7.27 9.23
C LYS A 3 8.95 7.73 8.04
N GLN A 4 9.08 9.00 7.62
CA GLN A 4 8.39 9.48 6.44
C GLN A 4 8.86 8.69 5.20
N MET A 5 7.90 8.33 4.37
CA MET A 5 8.11 7.56 3.15
C MET A 5 7.01 7.90 2.15
N THR A 6 7.33 7.86 0.87
CA THR A 6 6.33 8.00 -0.19
C THR A 6 5.52 6.71 -0.36
N ALA A 7 4.41 6.76 -1.08
CA ALA A 7 3.63 5.56 -1.39
C ALA A 7 4.45 4.56 -2.23
N ALA A 8 5.28 5.05 -3.15
CA ALA A 8 6.17 4.21 -3.94
C ALA A 8 7.22 3.50 -3.06
N ASP A 9 7.79 4.20 -2.08
CA ASP A 9 8.75 3.60 -1.13
C ASP A 9 8.13 2.49 -0.28
N VAL A 10 6.83 2.59 0.02
CA VAL A 10 6.08 1.53 0.70
C VAL A 10 5.90 0.34 -0.22
N VAL A 11 5.43 0.57 -1.45
CA VAL A 11 5.14 -0.50 -2.42
C VAL A 11 6.41 -1.25 -2.83
N ALA A 12 7.55 -0.57 -2.94
CA ALA A 12 8.85 -1.18 -3.23
C ALA A 12 9.33 -2.17 -2.15
N LYS A 13 8.70 -2.18 -0.97
CA LYS A 13 9.01 -3.11 0.14
C LYS A 13 8.03 -4.29 0.22
N LEU A 14 7.04 -4.34 -0.67
CA LEU A 14 6.09 -5.44 -0.77
C LEU A 14 6.60 -6.50 -1.73
N GLU A 15 6.10 -7.72 -1.59
CA GLU A 15 6.50 -8.87 -2.41
C GLU A 15 5.27 -9.64 -2.89
N ASN A 16 5.41 -10.37 -4.00
CA ASN A 16 4.35 -11.18 -4.56
C ASN A 16 3.89 -12.26 -3.56
N GLY A 17 2.58 -12.50 -3.50
CA GLY A 17 1.99 -13.45 -2.54
C GLY A 17 1.97 -12.98 -1.08
N MET A 18 2.41 -11.75 -0.78
CA MET A 18 2.32 -11.18 0.57
C MET A 18 0.85 -10.97 0.99
N THR A 19 0.49 -11.43 2.18
CA THR A 19 -0.82 -11.14 2.77
C THR A 19 -0.79 -9.79 3.48
N ILE A 20 -1.57 -8.83 2.99
CA ILE A 20 -1.57 -7.45 3.48
C ILE A 20 -2.92 -7.11 4.12
N GLY A 21 -2.89 -6.58 5.34
CA GLY A 21 -4.08 -6.05 6.02
C GLY A 21 -4.40 -4.62 5.59
N ILE A 22 -5.64 -4.37 5.13
CA ILE A 22 -6.09 -3.02 4.74
C ILE A 22 -7.14 -2.50 5.73
N GLY A 23 -6.74 -1.53 6.56
CA GLY A 23 -7.62 -0.84 7.51
C GLY A 23 -8.74 -0.01 6.86
N GLY A 24 -9.59 0.61 7.69
CA GLY A 24 -10.74 1.43 7.25
C GLY A 24 -12.08 0.66 7.24
N TRP A 25 -13.20 1.37 7.08
CA TRP A 25 -14.56 0.81 7.22
C TRP A 25 -15.43 1.09 5.99
N GLY A 26 -15.83 0.04 5.26
CA GLY A 26 -16.52 0.21 3.98
C GLY A 26 -15.76 1.20 3.07
N PRO A 27 -16.40 2.27 2.56
CA PRO A 27 -15.71 3.30 1.78
C PRO A 27 -14.93 4.32 2.63
N ARG A 28 -15.04 4.30 3.96
CA ARG A 28 -14.50 5.33 4.84
C ARG A 28 -13.04 5.06 5.22
N ARG A 29 -12.20 6.07 4.97
CA ARG A 29 -10.78 6.13 5.34
C ARG A 29 -9.97 4.92 4.86
N LYS A 30 -10.33 4.36 3.70
CA LYS A 30 -9.45 3.39 3.02
C LYS A 30 -8.19 4.12 2.53
N PRO A 31 -6.99 3.54 2.70
CA PRO A 31 -5.74 4.16 2.27
C PRO A 31 -5.59 4.08 0.74
N MET A 32 -6.49 4.73 0.01
CA MET A 32 -6.62 4.58 -1.44
C MET A 32 -5.39 5.05 -2.22
N ALA A 33 -4.54 5.90 -1.63
CA ALA A 33 -3.25 6.24 -2.23
C ALA A 33 -2.35 5.00 -2.36
N LEU A 34 -2.21 4.20 -1.29
CA LEU A 34 -1.44 2.95 -1.33
C LEU A 34 -2.10 1.90 -2.21
N VAL A 35 -3.43 1.72 -2.12
CA VAL A 35 -4.15 0.76 -2.96
C VAL A 35 -3.96 1.06 -4.45
N ARG A 36 -4.03 2.33 -4.84
CA ARG A 36 -3.79 2.74 -6.24
C ARG A 36 -2.34 2.55 -6.66
N GLU A 37 -1.39 2.73 -5.77
CA GLU A 37 0.01 2.55 -6.08
C GLU A 37 0.37 1.07 -6.25
N ILE A 38 -0.17 0.19 -5.40
CA ILE A 38 -0.07 -1.27 -5.58
C ILE A 38 -0.67 -1.67 -6.95
N LEU A 39 -1.85 -1.12 -7.30
CA LEU A 39 -2.49 -1.41 -8.59
C LEU A 39 -1.64 -0.99 -9.81
N ARG A 40 -0.76 0.01 -9.65
CA ARG A 40 0.15 0.46 -10.72
C ARG A 40 1.46 -0.32 -10.76
N SER A 41 1.78 -1.06 -9.70
CA SER A 41 3.01 -1.84 -9.61
C SER A 41 2.95 -3.13 -10.43
N ASP A 42 4.08 -3.79 -10.55
CA ASP A 42 4.24 -5.09 -11.20
C ASP A 42 3.95 -6.28 -10.26
N LEU A 43 3.56 -6.02 -9.01
CA LEU A 43 3.22 -7.04 -8.02
C LEU A 43 2.08 -7.96 -8.50
N LYS A 44 2.18 -9.24 -8.14
CA LYS A 44 1.27 -10.33 -8.53
C LYS A 44 0.60 -10.98 -7.31
#